data_AF-A0A512PHH9-F1
#
_entry.id   AF-A0A512PHH9-F1
#
_cell.length_a   1.000
_cell.length_b   1.000
_cell.length_c   1.000
_cell.angle_alpha   90.00
_cell.angle_beta   90.00
_cell.angle_gamma   90.00
#
_symmetry.space_group_name_H-M   'P 1'
#
loop_
_entity.id
_entity.type
_entity.pdbx_description
1 polymer ?
#
loop_
_entity_poly.entity_id
_entity_poly.type
_entity_poly.pdbx_seq_one_letter_code
_entity_poly.pdbx_strand_id
1 'polypeptide(L)'
;MRGGVAGAGIPNRATADAHTSSPYADPVTPLPPRSGGPGQVPAGPSDDALLAALASHLGVALAPRTFTVRGDVRVSVDGTDGGADAPPRFLVVVNGGAGQLKSLQRNKVIADAFKLDWLRGVLAPGARAVLVVSEPYARLFASGAWLPVAVRERGIEVAVVDSAGHVRLLAV
;
A
#
# COMPACT_ATOMS: atom_id res chain seq x y z
N MET A 1 -13.89 38.36 30.96
CA MET A 1 -12.79 39.29 31.30
C MET A 1 -11.87 38.62 32.32
N ARG A 2 -10.55 38.85 32.19
CA ARG A 2 -9.40 38.21 32.88
C ARG A 2 -9.09 36.82 32.31
N GLY A 3 -7.97 36.55 31.64
CA GLY A 3 -6.58 36.99 31.84
C GLY A 3 -5.85 35.73 32.34
N GLY A 4 -4.99 35.05 31.59
CA GLY A 4 -3.71 35.52 31.07
C GLY A 4 -2.55 34.79 31.79
N VAL A 5 -1.86 33.93 31.04
CA VAL A 5 -0.43 33.56 31.09
C VAL A 5 0.13 32.71 32.26
N ALA A 6 0.77 31.59 31.90
CA ALA A 6 2.01 31.11 32.53
C ALA A 6 2.78 30.20 31.55
N GLY A 7 3.76 30.79 30.86
CA GLY A 7 4.78 30.04 30.12
C GLY A 7 5.81 29.47 31.10
N ALA A 8 6.02 28.16 31.07
CA ALA A 8 7.11 27.51 31.78
C ALA A 8 8.29 27.32 30.81
N GLY A 9 9.30 28.17 30.96
CA GLY A 9 10.60 27.99 30.32
C GLY A 9 11.34 26.80 30.96
N ILE A 10 11.98 25.99 30.14
CA ILE A 10 12.97 25.01 30.60
C ILE A 10 14.35 25.62 30.37
N PRO A 11 15.16 25.84 31.42
CA PRO A 11 16.54 26.29 31.27
C PRO A 11 17.46 25.11 30.91
N ASN A 12 18.36 25.37 29.95
CA ASN A 12 19.48 24.52 29.59
C ASN A 12 20.71 24.93 30.42
N ARG A 13 21.43 23.97 31.05
CA ARG A 13 22.87 24.13 31.35
C ARG A 13 23.59 22.79 31.51
N ALA A 14 24.68 22.67 30.75
CA ALA A 14 25.77 21.69 30.80
C ALA A 14 26.44 21.62 32.19
N THR A 15 27.26 20.63 32.59
CA THR A 15 28.50 20.07 32.00
C THR A 15 29.01 18.89 32.86
N ALA A 16 29.94 18.11 32.32
CA ALA A 16 31.13 17.50 32.96
C ALA A 16 31.18 15.95 33.08
N ASP A 17 31.96 15.38 32.15
CA ASP A 17 33.16 14.56 32.36
C ASP A 17 33.18 13.45 33.42
N ALA A 18 33.33 12.21 32.93
CA ALA A 18 34.17 11.22 33.58
C ALA A 18 34.77 10.27 32.53
N HIS A 19 36.07 10.43 32.31
CA HIS A 19 36.93 9.46 31.66
C HIS A 19 37.01 8.18 32.48
N THR A 20 36.63 7.05 31.89
CA THR A 20 37.06 5.73 32.38
C THR A 20 37.74 5.00 31.23
N SER A 21 39.06 5.02 31.25
CA SER A 21 39.93 4.25 30.35
C SER A 21 39.86 2.76 30.74
N SER A 22 39.50 1.89 29.79
CA SER A 22 39.56 0.43 29.97
C SER A 22 40.91 -0.09 29.44
N PRO A 23 41.68 -0.90 30.20
CA PRO A 23 43.04 -1.29 29.84
C PRO A 23 43.15 -2.64 29.10
N TYR A 24 42.13 -3.09 28.37
CA TYR A 24 42.19 -4.36 27.64
C TYR A 24 41.94 -4.17 26.14
N ALA A 25 43.02 -3.96 25.39
CA ALA A 25 43.00 -4.02 23.94
C ALA A 25 43.76 -5.29 23.52
N ASP A 26 43.04 -6.38 23.32
CA ASP A 26 43.55 -7.51 22.53
C ASP A 26 43.74 -7.06 21.08
N PRO A 27 44.76 -7.56 20.35
CA PRO A 27 44.86 -7.34 18.92
C PRO A 27 43.71 -8.06 18.22
N VAL A 28 42.65 -7.33 17.88
CA VAL A 28 41.58 -7.79 16.99
C VAL A 28 42.19 -8.12 15.63
N THR A 29 42.36 -9.41 15.37
CA THR A 29 42.62 -9.93 14.02
C THR A 29 41.43 -9.54 13.13
N PRO A 30 41.63 -8.91 11.96
CA PRO A 30 40.52 -8.59 11.07
C PRO A 30 39.84 -9.89 10.64
N LEU A 31 38.57 -10.06 11.04
CA LEU A 31 37.74 -11.12 10.48
C LEU A 31 37.65 -10.89 8.97
N PRO A 32 37.83 -11.92 8.11
CA PRO A 32 37.58 -11.78 6.69
C PRO A 32 36.14 -11.29 6.46
N PRO A 33 35.86 -10.55 5.38
CA PRO A 33 34.51 -10.09 5.08
C PRO A 33 33.57 -11.29 5.05
N ARG A 34 32.50 -11.24 5.87
CA ARG A 34 31.40 -12.21 5.78
C ARG A 34 30.85 -12.13 4.35
N SER A 35 31.17 -13.13 3.54
CA SER A 35 30.52 -13.35 2.25
C SER A 35 29.12 -13.89 2.54
N GLY A 36 28.20 -12.97 2.80
CA GLY A 36 26.83 -13.26 3.20
C GLY A 36 26.09 -11.97 3.49
N GLY A 37 25.78 -11.20 2.44
CA GLY A 37 24.85 -10.09 2.55
C GLY A 37 23.50 -10.58 3.09
N PRO A 38 22.73 -9.73 3.78
CA PRO A 38 21.39 -10.11 4.24
C PRO A 38 20.63 -10.66 3.04
N GLY A 39 20.12 -11.89 3.17
CA GLY A 39 19.36 -12.57 2.13
C GLY A 39 18.34 -11.58 1.57
N GLN A 40 18.55 -11.18 0.32
CA GLN A 40 17.66 -10.25 -0.34
C GLN A 40 16.31 -10.94 -0.40
N VAL A 41 15.38 -10.51 0.44
CA VAL A 41 14.00 -10.95 0.35
C VAL A 41 13.60 -10.67 -1.09
N PRO A 42 13.16 -11.69 -1.86
CA PRO A 42 12.79 -11.48 -3.25
C PRO A 42 11.84 -10.28 -3.31
N ALA A 43 12.17 -9.30 -4.15
CA ALA A 43 11.23 -8.22 -4.41
C ALA A 43 9.95 -8.87 -4.91
N GLY A 44 8.82 -8.52 -4.29
CA GLY A 44 7.51 -8.99 -4.72
C GLY A 44 7.24 -8.53 -6.16
N PRO A 45 6.22 -9.10 -6.82
CA PRO A 45 5.83 -8.65 -8.16
C PRO A 45 5.58 -7.13 -8.14
N SER A 46 6.03 -6.44 -9.19
CA SER A 46 5.75 -5.01 -9.37
C SER A 46 4.25 -4.77 -9.53
N ASP A 47 3.79 -3.55 -9.22
CA ASP A 47 2.38 -3.19 -9.41
C ASP A 47 1.93 -3.38 -10.87
N ASP A 48 2.81 -3.13 -11.85
CA ASP A 48 2.54 -3.39 -13.27
C ASP A 48 2.33 -4.89 -13.57
N ALA A 49 3.12 -5.77 -12.93
CA ALA A 49 2.97 -7.21 -13.10
C ALA A 49 1.65 -7.70 -12.48
N LEU A 50 1.27 -7.14 -11.33
CA LEU A 50 -0.02 -7.41 -10.70
C LEU A 50 -1.20 -6.97 -11.56
N LEU A 51 -1.10 -5.78 -12.18
CA LEU A 51 -2.11 -5.29 -13.11
C LEU A 51 -2.20 -6.16 -14.37
N ALA A 52 -1.06 -6.56 -14.93
CA ALA A 52 -1.00 -7.43 -16.11
C ALA A 52 -1.59 -8.82 -15.84
N ALA A 53 -1.36 -9.39 -14.66
CA ALA A 53 -1.98 -10.63 -14.22
C ALA A 53 -3.51 -10.50 -14.15
N LEU A 54 -4.02 -9.41 -13.56
CA LEU A 54 -5.46 -9.14 -13.54
C LEU A 54 -6.03 -8.98 -14.96
N ALA A 55 -5.39 -8.18 -15.81
CA ALA A 55 -5.81 -7.95 -17.19
C ALA A 55 -5.94 -9.28 -17.97
N SER A 56 -4.94 -10.15 -17.81
CA SER A 56 -4.92 -11.49 -18.42
C SER A 56 -6.05 -12.37 -17.87
N HIS A 57 -6.28 -12.36 -16.56
CA HIS A 57 -7.36 -13.11 -15.92
C HIS A 57 -8.75 -12.66 -16.39
N LEU A 58 -8.95 -11.35 -16.56
CA LEU A 58 -10.22 -10.78 -17.01
C LEU A 58 -10.44 -10.89 -18.54
N GLY A 59 -9.38 -11.16 -19.32
CA GLY A 59 -9.43 -11.11 -20.77
C GLY A 59 -9.66 -9.70 -21.33
N VAL A 60 -9.26 -8.67 -20.58
CA VAL A 60 -9.48 -7.25 -20.92
C VAL A 60 -8.18 -6.47 -20.76
N ALA A 61 -7.85 -5.63 -21.73
CA ALA A 61 -6.72 -4.71 -21.62
C ALA A 61 -7.01 -3.64 -20.56
N LEU A 62 -6.09 -3.48 -19.61
CA LEU A 62 -6.16 -2.46 -18.57
C LEU A 62 -4.97 -1.51 -18.72
N ALA A 63 -5.24 -0.21 -18.65
CA ALA A 63 -4.21 0.82 -18.69
C ALA A 63 -4.43 1.86 -17.57
N PRO A 64 -3.35 2.43 -17.00
CA PRO A 64 -3.45 3.52 -16.05
C PRO A 64 -4.19 4.72 -16.65
N ARG A 65 -5.04 5.36 -15.84
CA ARG A 65 -5.82 6.53 -16.28
C ARG A 65 -5.98 7.54 -15.17
N THR A 66 -5.84 8.81 -15.52
CA THR A 66 -6.13 9.94 -14.62
C THR A 66 -7.38 10.68 -15.05
N PHE A 67 -8.33 10.77 -14.14
CA PHE A 67 -9.59 11.48 -14.30
C PHE A 67 -9.52 12.88 -13.73
N THR A 68 -10.28 13.81 -14.32
CA THR A 68 -10.64 15.08 -13.68
C THR A 68 -12.07 14.95 -13.19
N VAL A 69 -12.27 15.01 -11.89
CA VAL A 69 -13.57 14.86 -11.22
C VAL A 69 -14.01 16.23 -10.73
N ARG A 70 -15.26 16.62 -10.99
CA ARG A 70 -15.83 17.95 -10.63
C ARG A 70 -15.02 19.15 -11.15
N GLY A 71 -14.26 18.98 -12.23
CA GLY A 71 -13.57 20.04 -12.96
C GLY A 71 -12.13 20.30 -12.53
N ASP A 72 -11.77 20.06 -11.27
CA ASP A 72 -10.45 20.43 -10.72
C ASP A 72 -9.76 19.31 -9.93
N VAL A 73 -10.48 18.27 -9.49
CA VAL A 73 -9.90 17.17 -8.72
C VAL A 73 -9.29 16.11 -9.64
N ARG A 74 -7.96 15.99 -9.66
CA ARG A 74 -7.24 14.98 -10.44
C ARG A 74 -7.06 13.69 -9.63
N VAL A 75 -7.50 12.56 -10.19
CA VAL A 75 -7.48 11.25 -9.52
C VAL A 75 -7.02 10.19 -10.50
N SER A 76 -5.92 9.50 -10.17
CA SER A 76 -5.40 8.38 -10.97
C SER A 76 -5.89 7.05 -10.44
N VAL A 77 -6.12 6.10 -11.33
CA VAL A 77 -6.24 4.67 -11.01
C VAL A 77 -5.21 3.91 -11.83
N ASP A 78 -4.83 2.73 -11.34
CA ASP A 78 -3.75 1.95 -11.94
C ASP A 78 -4.24 1.19 -13.17
N GLY A 79 -5.54 0.88 -13.26
CA GLY A 79 -6.10 0.24 -14.44
C GLY A 79 -7.55 0.62 -14.73
N THR A 80 -7.83 0.85 -16.02
CA THR A 80 -9.19 0.96 -16.58
C THR A 80 -9.25 0.30 -17.94
N ASP A 81 -10.45 -0.15 -18.34
CA ASP A 81 -10.69 -0.57 -19.72
C ASP A 81 -11.20 0.58 -20.59
N GLY A 82 -11.02 0.44 -21.90
CA GLY A 82 -11.55 1.37 -22.90
C GLY A 82 -10.73 2.65 -23.10
N GLY A 83 -11.22 3.49 -24.01
CA GLY A 83 -10.60 4.77 -24.39
C GLY A 83 -11.09 5.96 -23.58
N ALA A 84 -10.54 7.15 -23.86
CA ALA A 84 -10.83 8.38 -23.11
C ALA A 84 -12.32 8.80 -23.15
N ASP A 85 -13.06 8.41 -24.19
CA ASP A 85 -14.37 9.00 -24.51
C ASP A 85 -15.58 8.26 -23.91
N ALA A 86 -15.35 7.15 -23.18
CA ALA A 86 -16.41 6.41 -22.51
C ALA A 86 -16.12 6.20 -21.02
N PRO A 87 -17.16 6.09 -20.17
CA PRO A 87 -17.00 5.61 -18.80
C PRO A 87 -16.39 4.20 -18.81
N PRO A 88 -15.36 3.94 -17.99
CA PRO A 88 -14.76 2.61 -17.91
C PRO A 88 -15.74 1.62 -17.26
N ARG A 89 -15.66 0.35 -17.65
CA ARG A 89 -16.34 -0.75 -16.97
C ARG A 89 -15.53 -1.29 -15.80
N PHE A 90 -14.22 -1.06 -15.79
CA PHE A 90 -13.31 -1.44 -14.69
C PHE A 90 -12.59 -0.24 -14.11
N LEU A 91 -12.55 -0.17 -12.78
CA LEU A 91 -11.70 0.75 -12.03
C LEU A 91 -10.81 -0.09 -11.12
N VAL A 92 -9.50 -0.06 -11.35
CA VAL A 92 -8.53 -0.92 -10.68
C VAL A 92 -7.50 -0.10 -9.92
N VAL A 93 -7.29 -0.44 -8.65
CA VAL A 93 -6.16 0.07 -7.87
C VAL A 93 -5.35 -1.11 -7.34
N VAL A 94 -4.03 -1.01 -7.46
CA VAL A 94 -3.07 -2.05 -7.14
C VAL A 94 -2.31 -1.69 -5.87
N ASN A 95 -2.19 -2.68 -4.98
CA ASN A 95 -1.44 -2.61 -3.75
C ASN A 95 -0.47 -3.80 -3.68
N GLY A 96 0.68 -3.66 -4.34
CA GLY A 96 1.77 -4.62 -4.28
C GLY A 96 2.68 -4.42 -3.07
N GLY A 97 3.39 -5.49 -2.72
CA GLY A 97 4.40 -5.46 -1.68
C GLY A 97 4.96 -6.85 -1.38
N ALA A 98 6.11 -6.88 -0.70
CA ALA A 98 6.71 -8.11 -0.20
C ALA A 98 6.84 -8.08 1.32
N GLY A 99 6.88 -9.26 1.92
CA GLY A 99 7.17 -9.46 3.33
C GLY A 99 6.05 -9.02 4.27
N GLN A 100 6.43 -8.60 5.48
CA GLN A 100 5.49 -8.29 6.55
C GLN A 100 4.70 -7.00 6.26
N LEU A 101 3.39 -7.13 6.12
CA LEU A 101 2.50 -5.96 6.01
C LEU A 101 2.47 -5.13 7.30
N LYS A 102 2.79 -3.84 7.12
CA LYS A 102 2.89 -2.78 8.12
C LYS A 102 1.62 -1.94 8.14
N SER A 103 1.42 -1.19 9.23
CA SER A 103 0.27 -0.29 9.39
C SER A 103 0.09 0.70 8.23
N LEU A 104 1.18 1.26 7.70
CA LEU A 104 1.13 2.17 6.55
C LEU A 104 0.52 1.51 5.31
N GLN A 105 0.90 0.26 5.03
CA GLN A 105 0.41 -0.49 3.87
C GLN A 105 -1.06 -0.86 4.04
N ARG A 106 -1.47 -1.29 5.25
CA ARG A 106 -2.89 -1.49 5.56
C ARG A 106 -3.71 -0.21 5.37
N ASN A 107 -3.22 0.93 5.86
CA ASN A 107 -3.93 2.20 5.74
C ASN A 107 -4.05 2.63 4.27
N LYS A 108 -3.02 2.37 3.45
CA LYS A 108 -3.08 2.59 2.00
C LYS A 108 -4.18 1.75 1.34
N VAL A 109 -4.24 0.45 1.64
CA VAL A 109 -5.30 -0.45 1.11
C VAL A 109 -6.70 0.06 1.47
N ILE A 110 -6.91 0.54 2.69
CA ILE A 110 -8.18 1.12 3.13
C ILE A 110 -8.50 2.42 2.37
N ALA A 111 -7.52 3.31 2.24
CA ALA A 111 -7.68 4.57 1.51
C ALA A 111 -7.99 4.33 0.03
N ASP A 112 -7.35 3.34 -0.58
CA ASP A 112 -7.58 2.97 -1.98
C ASP A 112 -8.96 2.33 -2.19
N ALA A 113 -9.45 1.53 -1.24
CA ALA A 113 -10.83 1.03 -1.26
C ALA A 113 -11.85 2.17 -1.19
N PHE A 114 -11.65 3.14 -0.28
CA PHE A 114 -12.51 4.32 -0.20
C PHE A 114 -12.48 5.15 -1.49
N LYS A 115 -11.28 5.35 -2.05
CA LYS A 115 -11.09 6.05 -3.33
C LYS A 115 -11.83 5.35 -4.46
N LEU A 116 -11.75 4.02 -4.55
CA LEU A 116 -12.46 3.23 -5.56
C LEU A 116 -13.98 3.38 -5.44
N ASP A 117 -14.54 3.27 -4.23
CA ASP A 117 -15.98 3.42 -4.01
C ASP A 117 -16.48 4.80 -4.44
N TRP A 118 -15.81 5.85 -3.96
CA TRP A 118 -16.14 7.22 -4.30
C TRP A 118 -16.03 7.47 -5.81
N LEU A 119 -14.91 7.06 -6.43
CA LEU A 119 -14.66 7.29 -7.86
C LEU A 119 -15.70 6.60 -8.74
N ARG A 120 -16.03 5.35 -8.43
CA ARG A 120 -17.09 4.62 -9.12
C ARG A 120 -18.42 5.36 -9.02
N GLY A 121 -18.79 5.84 -7.83
CA GLY A 121 -20.05 6.56 -7.63
C GLY A 121 -20.17 7.86 -8.42
N VAL A 122 -19.06 8.57 -8.64
CA VAL A 122 -19.08 9.89 -9.29
C VAL A 122 -18.71 9.88 -10.78
N LEU A 123 -18.00 8.85 -11.27
CA LEU A 123 -17.55 8.77 -12.67
C LEU A 123 -18.19 7.65 -13.49
N ALA A 124 -18.35 6.47 -12.89
CA ALA A 124 -18.78 5.29 -13.61
C ALA A 124 -19.73 4.44 -12.76
N PRO A 125 -20.96 4.93 -12.50
CA PRO A 125 -21.97 4.14 -11.82
C PRO A 125 -22.20 2.83 -12.58
N GLY A 126 -21.90 1.69 -11.95
CA GLY A 126 -21.99 0.36 -12.56
C GLY A 126 -20.64 -0.23 -13.00
N ALA A 127 -19.53 0.51 -12.92
CA ALA A 127 -18.21 -0.09 -13.10
C ALA A 127 -17.88 -1.09 -11.99
N ARG A 128 -17.14 -2.13 -12.33
CA ARG A 128 -16.53 -3.06 -11.38
C ARG A 128 -15.31 -2.40 -10.77
N ALA A 129 -15.37 -2.14 -9.46
CA ALA A 129 -14.24 -1.65 -8.69
C ALA A 129 -13.43 -2.86 -8.21
N VAL A 130 -12.15 -2.93 -8.58
CA VAL A 130 -11.27 -4.06 -8.24
C VAL A 130 -10.06 -3.55 -7.48
N LEU A 131 -9.90 -4.04 -6.25
CA LEU A 131 -8.71 -3.84 -5.44
C LEU A 131 -7.78 -5.03 -5.61
N VAL A 132 -6.65 -4.81 -6.27
CA VAL A 132 -5.64 -5.84 -6.49
C VAL A 132 -4.62 -5.77 -5.38
N VAL A 133 -4.32 -6.91 -4.76
CA VAL A 133 -3.31 -7.02 -3.72
C VAL A 133 -2.37 -8.19 -3.99
N SER A 134 -1.11 -8.02 -3.61
CA SER A 134 -0.17 -9.16 -3.55
C SER A 134 -0.55 -10.14 -2.44
N GLU A 135 -0.19 -11.42 -2.58
CA GLU A 135 -0.50 -12.50 -1.62
C GLU A 135 -0.23 -12.15 -0.13
N PRO A 136 0.89 -11.47 0.26
CA PRO A 136 1.11 -11.12 1.66
C PRO A 136 0.01 -10.24 2.30
N TYR A 137 -0.76 -9.53 1.47
CA TYR A 137 -1.80 -8.60 1.89
C TYR A 137 -3.17 -9.30 1.99
N ALA A 138 -3.32 -10.52 1.45
CA ALA A 138 -4.55 -11.30 1.49
C ALA A 138 -5.10 -11.47 2.91
N ARG A 139 -4.22 -11.53 3.93
CA ARG A 139 -4.61 -11.62 5.34
C ARG A 139 -5.47 -10.45 5.84
N LEU A 140 -5.45 -9.30 5.18
CA LEU A 140 -6.33 -8.17 5.49
C LEU A 140 -7.80 -8.50 5.26
N PHE A 141 -8.07 -9.50 4.42
CA PHE A 141 -9.39 -9.95 4.01
C PHE A 141 -9.75 -11.31 4.62
N ALA A 142 -9.04 -11.73 5.67
CA ALA A 142 -9.39 -12.93 6.42
C ALA A 142 -10.75 -12.76 7.14
N SER A 143 -11.45 -13.88 7.33
CA SER A 143 -12.73 -13.93 8.05
C SER A 143 -12.63 -13.31 9.45
N GLY A 144 -13.68 -12.61 9.88
CA GLY A 144 -13.75 -11.97 11.20
C GLY A 144 -13.13 -10.57 11.26
N ALA A 145 -12.48 -10.11 10.19
CA ALA A 145 -12.08 -8.71 10.04
C ALA A 145 -13.23 -7.87 9.48
N TRP A 146 -13.29 -6.59 9.86
CA TRP A 146 -14.30 -5.65 9.35
C TRP A 146 -14.10 -5.29 7.87
N LEU A 147 -12.85 -5.27 7.40
CA LEU A 147 -12.49 -4.82 6.05
C LEU A 147 -13.13 -5.66 4.93
N PRO A 148 -13.05 -7.02 4.91
CA PRO A 148 -13.70 -7.82 3.87
C PRO A 148 -15.21 -7.57 3.79
N VAL A 149 -15.88 -7.46 4.95
CA VAL A 149 -17.31 -7.12 5.01
C VAL A 149 -17.58 -5.75 4.38
N ALA A 150 -16.79 -4.74 4.75
CA ALA A 150 -16.95 -3.39 4.23
C ALA A 150 -16.73 -3.31 2.71
N VAL A 151 -15.67 -3.94 2.18
CA VAL A 151 -15.41 -3.92 0.73
C VAL A 151 -16.50 -4.65 -0.06
N ARG A 152 -17.04 -5.76 0.46
CA ARG A 152 -18.19 -6.46 -0.15
C ARG A 152 -19.44 -5.59 -0.17
N GLU A 153 -19.79 -4.96 0.95
CA GLU A 153 -20.98 -4.10 1.04
C GLU A 153 -20.87 -2.87 0.13
N ARG A 154 -19.64 -2.40 -0.11
CA ARG A 154 -19.35 -1.38 -1.13
C ARG A 154 -19.24 -1.95 -2.53
N GLY A 155 -19.44 -3.25 -2.76
CA GLY A 155 -19.34 -3.86 -4.09
C GLY A 155 -17.96 -3.68 -4.74
N ILE A 156 -16.90 -3.71 -3.93
CA ILE A 156 -15.51 -3.73 -4.37
C ILE A 156 -15.05 -5.18 -4.38
N GLU A 157 -14.57 -5.64 -5.53
CA GLU A 157 -13.97 -6.96 -5.69
C GLU A 157 -12.52 -6.94 -5.22
N VAL A 158 -12.07 -8.00 -4.56
CA VAL A 158 -10.67 -8.14 -4.14
C VAL A 158 -10.01 -9.24 -4.94
N ALA A 159 -8.97 -8.88 -5.68
CA ALA A 159 -8.14 -9.82 -6.43
C ALA A 159 -6.80 -10.00 -5.71
N VAL A 160 -6.50 -11.23 -5.28
CA VAL A 160 -5.19 -11.59 -4.74
C VAL A 160 -4.37 -12.19 -5.86
N VAL A 161 -3.14 -11.71 -6.01
CA VAL A 161 -2.19 -12.21 -7.01
C VAL A 161 -0.98 -12.80 -6.30
N ASP A 162 -0.65 -14.04 -6.64
CA ASP A 162 0.52 -14.72 -6.09
C ASP A 162 1.82 -14.36 -6.85
N SER A 163 2.96 -14.89 -6.39
CA SER A 163 4.25 -14.64 -7.02
C SER A 163 4.41 -15.27 -8.41
N ALA A 164 3.53 -16.20 -8.79
CA ALA A 164 3.49 -16.80 -10.12
C ALA A 164 2.53 -16.05 -11.07
N GLY A 165 1.83 -15.01 -10.58
CA GLY A 165 0.85 -14.26 -11.36
C GLY A 165 -0.53 -14.90 -11.41
N HIS A 166 -0.82 -15.91 -10.58
CA HIS A 166 -2.17 -16.46 -10.51
C HIS A 166 -3.09 -15.51 -9.75
N VAL A 167 -4.26 -15.27 -10.32
CA VAL A 167 -5.28 -14.39 -9.74
C VAL A 167 -6.35 -15.23 -9.04
N ARG A 168 -6.63 -14.88 -7.78
CA ARG A 168 -7.73 -15.43 -6.99
C ARG A 168 -8.66 -14.28 -6.57
N LEU A 169 -9.89 -14.30 -7.09
CA LEU A 169 -10.94 -13.40 -6.61
C LEU A 169 -11.45 -13.90 -5.26
N LEU A 170 -11.45 -13.04 -4.26
CA LEU A 170 -12.00 -13.36 -2.95
C LEU A 170 -13.51 -13.15 -2.97
N ALA A 171 -14.25 -14.15 -2.49
CA ALA A 171 -15.62 -13.96 -2.02
C ALA A 171 -15.57 -13.22 -0.66
N VAL A 172 -15.25 -11.93 -0.72
CA VAL A 172 -15.41 -10.99 0.41
C VAL A 172 -16.88 -10.76 0.67
#